data_AF-A0AAW6Y9A6-F1
#
_entry.id   AF-A0AAW6Y9A6-F1
#
_cell.length_a   1.000
_cell.length_b   1.000
_cell.length_c   1.000
_cell.angle_alpha   90.00
_cell.angle_beta   90.00
_cell.angle_gamma   90.00
#
_symmetry.space_group_name_H-M   'P 1'
#
loop_
_entity.id
_entity.type
_entity.pdbx_description
1 polymer ?
#
loop_
_entity_poly.entity_id
_entity_poly.type
_entity_poly.pdbx_seq_one_letter_code
_entity_poly.pdbx_strand_id
1 'polypeptide(L)'
;MLTLKTLGSAMAVVAVLSLGTYSAEVVAKPHGHHVSKHQPAKKNKLHPACKRYLERRAAWYRYKGNKAELRENRKAAKAFRGLPYAEQKIQCQAAYQAFDDFDHGKFRRR
;
A
#
# COMPACT_ATOMS: atom_id res chain seq x y z
N MET A 1 -55.06 -9.50 22.94
CA MET A 1 -54.60 -8.43 22.02
C MET A 1 -53.39 -7.73 22.62
N LEU A 2 -52.41 -7.40 21.75
CA LEU A 2 -51.33 -6.41 21.90
C LEU A 2 -50.23 -6.66 22.94
N THR A 3 -49.20 -7.36 22.47
CA THR A 3 -47.82 -7.31 22.96
C THR A 3 -47.18 -5.98 22.56
N LEU A 4 -46.83 -5.12 23.52
CA LEU A 4 -46.06 -3.90 23.24
C LEU A 4 -44.57 -4.14 23.53
N LYS A 5 -43.89 -4.56 22.47
CA LYS A 5 -42.44 -4.50 22.26
C LYS A 5 -42.00 -3.04 22.24
N THR A 6 -41.03 -2.63 23.06
CA THR A 6 -40.13 -1.52 22.66
C THR A 6 -38.72 -1.63 23.28
N LEU A 7 -37.77 -1.75 22.36
CA LEU A 7 -36.46 -1.10 22.30
C LEU A 7 -35.45 -1.28 23.44
N GLY A 8 -34.46 -2.15 23.19
CA GLY A 8 -33.18 -2.14 23.89
C GLY A 8 -32.10 -2.81 23.06
N SER A 9 -31.29 -1.99 22.38
CA SER A 9 -29.96 -2.31 21.84
C SER A 9 -29.86 -3.36 20.73
N ALA A 10 -29.95 -2.90 19.49
CA ALA A 10 -29.49 -3.63 18.32
C ALA A 10 -27.95 -3.72 18.33
N MET A 11 -27.42 -4.85 18.79
CA MET A 11 -26.04 -5.25 18.47
C MET A 11 -26.01 -5.63 16.99
N ALA A 12 -25.79 -4.64 16.12
CA ALA A 12 -25.49 -4.89 14.73
C ALA A 12 -24.13 -5.58 14.65
N VAL A 13 -24.15 -6.89 14.44
CA VAL A 13 -23.00 -7.67 13.98
C VAL A 13 -22.60 -7.08 12.63
N VAL A 14 -21.55 -6.26 12.61
CA VAL A 14 -20.96 -5.79 11.35
C VAL A 14 -20.30 -7.01 10.72
N ALA A 15 -21.01 -7.60 9.76
CA ALA A 15 -20.45 -8.58 8.84
C ALA A 15 -19.24 -7.94 8.16
N VAL A 16 -18.07 -8.51 8.37
CA VAL A 16 -16.86 -8.18 7.61
C VAL A 16 -17.12 -8.61 6.17
N LEU A 17 -17.59 -7.68 5.35
CA LEU A 17 -17.56 -7.80 3.91
C LEU A 17 -16.10 -7.72 3.48
N SER A 18 -15.45 -8.88 3.44
CA SER A 18 -14.22 -9.09 2.70
C SER A 18 -14.49 -8.88 1.22
N LEU A 19 -14.43 -7.64 0.74
CA LEU A 19 -14.34 -7.34 -0.68
C LEU A 19 -12.90 -6.93 -1.00
N GLY A 20 -12.21 -7.84 -1.66
CA GLY A 20 -10.86 -7.62 -2.19
C GLY A 20 -10.24 -8.84 -2.85
N THR A 21 -11.01 -9.89 -3.15
CA THR A 21 -10.61 -10.88 -4.16
C THR A 21 -10.71 -10.20 -5.52
N TYR A 22 -9.56 -9.77 -6.04
CA TYR A 22 -9.42 -9.46 -7.45
C TYR A 22 -9.48 -10.79 -8.23
N SER A 23 -10.67 -11.30 -8.49
CA SER A 23 -10.86 -12.25 -9.60
C SER A 23 -10.84 -11.44 -10.89
N ALA A 24 -9.65 -11.34 -11.48
CA ALA A 24 -9.52 -10.96 -12.88
C ALA A 24 -9.65 -12.23 -13.72
N GLU A 25 -10.88 -12.67 -13.96
CA GLU A 25 -11.19 -13.58 -15.05
C GLU A 25 -11.20 -12.76 -16.34
N VAL A 26 -10.00 -12.47 -16.85
CA VAL A 26 -9.82 -11.92 -18.20
C VAL A 26 -9.40 -13.07 -19.10
N VAL A 27 -10.37 -13.47 -19.93
CA VAL A 27 -10.26 -14.04 -21.28
C VAL A 27 -8.83 -14.24 -21.79
N ALA A 28 -8.57 -15.48 -22.20
CA ALA A 28 -7.36 -15.95 -22.86
C ALA A 28 -6.71 -14.95 -23.83
N LYS A 29 -5.50 -14.50 -23.48
CA LYS A 29 -4.44 -14.15 -24.43
C LYS A 29 -3.10 -14.45 -23.76
N PRO A 30 -2.19 -15.23 -24.36
CA PRO A 30 -0.95 -15.63 -23.71
C PRO A 30 0.01 -14.44 -23.77
N HIS A 31 -0.15 -13.49 -22.85
CA HIS A 31 0.82 -12.42 -22.68
C HIS A 31 2.04 -13.00 -21.98
N GLY A 32 3.15 -12.95 -22.72
CA GLY A 32 4.33 -13.74 -22.49
C GLY A 32 4.92 -13.58 -21.10
N HIS A 33 5.55 -14.67 -20.68
CA HIS A 33 6.65 -14.74 -19.72
C HIS A 33 7.38 -13.40 -19.56
N HIS A 34 6.95 -12.58 -18.61
CA HIS A 34 7.81 -11.54 -18.06
C HIS A 34 8.74 -12.23 -17.06
N VAL A 35 9.66 -13.04 -17.60
CA VAL A 35 10.89 -13.43 -16.90
C VAL A 35 11.70 -12.15 -16.77
N SER A 36 11.41 -11.38 -15.73
CA SER A 36 12.31 -10.33 -15.29
C SER A 36 13.54 -11.04 -14.77
N LYS A 37 14.51 -11.24 -15.66
CA LYS A 37 15.85 -11.69 -15.30
C LYS A 37 16.32 -10.74 -14.20
N HIS A 38 16.43 -11.26 -12.97
CA HIS A 38 17.16 -10.64 -11.89
C HIS A 38 18.63 -10.52 -12.32
N GLN A 39 18.94 -9.58 -13.21
CA GLN A 39 20.28 -9.05 -13.28
C GLN A 39 20.53 -8.42 -11.91
N PRO A 40 21.67 -8.73 -11.25
CA PRO A 40 22.05 -8.02 -10.04
C PRO A 40 22.15 -6.54 -10.40
N ALA A 41 21.13 -5.77 -10.00
CA ALA A 41 21.06 -4.36 -10.29
C ALA A 41 22.34 -3.73 -9.73
N LYS A 42 23.23 -3.25 -10.61
CA LYS A 42 24.23 -2.25 -10.26
C LYS A 42 23.55 -1.29 -9.31
N LYS A 43 24.08 -1.06 -8.09
CA LYS A 43 23.39 -0.33 -7.01
C LYS A 43 22.76 0.95 -7.57
N ASN A 44 21.48 0.87 -7.95
CA ASN A 44 20.88 1.91 -8.77
C ASN A 44 20.52 3.05 -7.83
N LYS A 45 20.73 4.28 -8.30
CA LYS A 45 20.27 5.46 -7.57
C LYS A 45 18.75 5.32 -7.37
N LEU A 46 18.30 5.59 -6.14
CA LEU A 46 16.88 5.55 -5.81
C LEU A 46 16.17 6.70 -6.52
N HIS A 47 15.07 6.40 -7.22
CA HIS A 47 14.29 7.41 -7.91
C HIS A 47 13.75 8.48 -6.94
N PRO A 48 13.74 9.77 -7.29
CA PRO A 48 13.22 10.85 -6.41
C PRO A 48 11.78 10.62 -5.94
N ALA A 49 10.91 10.05 -6.79
CA ALA A 49 9.54 9.69 -6.42
C ALA A 49 9.51 8.64 -5.29
N CYS A 50 10.36 7.60 -5.37
CA CYS A 50 10.52 6.63 -4.28
C CYS A 50 11.02 7.28 -3.00
N LYS A 51 11.99 8.20 -3.11
CA LYS A 51 12.50 8.93 -1.95
C LYS A 51 11.36 9.68 -1.24
N ARG A 52 10.55 10.44 -1.98
CA ARG A 52 9.40 11.19 -1.43
C ARG A 52 8.38 10.27 -0.75
N TYR A 53 8.06 9.14 -1.37
CA TYR A 53 7.16 8.13 -0.80
C TYR A 53 7.69 7.56 0.52
N LEU A 54 8.92 7.06 0.51
CA LEU A 54 9.52 6.42 1.68
C LEU A 54 9.68 7.41 2.83
N GLU A 55 10.09 8.65 2.54
CA GLU A 55 10.19 9.72 3.54
C GLU A 55 8.84 10.08 4.14
N ARG A 56 7.78 10.18 3.31
CA ARG A 56 6.42 10.45 3.79
C ARG A 56 5.93 9.33 4.71
N ARG A 57 6.06 8.08 4.27
CA ARG A 57 5.67 6.90 5.05
C ARG A 57 6.49 6.79 6.35
N ALA A 58 7.78 7.10 6.30
CA ALA A 58 8.64 7.13 7.49
C ALA A 58 8.25 8.25 8.47
N ALA A 59 7.92 9.44 7.98
CA ALA A 59 7.46 10.52 8.84
C ALA A 59 6.15 10.14 9.54
N TRP A 60 5.22 9.49 8.83
CA TRP A 60 3.96 8.99 9.41
C TRP A 60 4.20 7.96 10.51
N TYR A 61 5.06 6.96 10.27
CA TYR A 61 5.38 5.97 11.29
C TYR A 61 6.15 6.55 12.49
N ARG A 62 7.01 7.56 12.27
CA ARG A 62 7.66 8.29 13.37
C ARG A 62 6.62 8.99 14.24
N TYR A 63 5.65 9.65 13.63
CA TYR A 63 4.55 10.29 14.35
C TYR A 63 3.70 9.29 15.14
N LYS A 64 3.41 8.11 14.55
CA LYS A 64 2.73 7.01 15.25
C LYS A 64 3.62 6.28 16.28
N GLY A 65 4.90 6.58 16.36
CA GLY A 65 5.86 5.89 17.25
C GLY A 65 6.19 4.45 16.85
N ASN A 66 5.84 4.01 15.64
CA ASN A 66 6.01 2.62 15.22
C ASN A 66 7.43 2.37 14.66
N LYS A 67 8.34 1.93 15.53
CA LYS A 67 9.74 1.64 15.17
C LYS A 67 9.91 0.39 14.31
N ALA A 68 8.99 -0.58 14.38
CA ALA A 68 9.05 -1.80 13.56
C ALA A 68 8.80 -1.46 12.09
N GLU A 69 7.74 -0.69 11.82
CA GLU A 69 7.42 -0.22 10.47
C GLU A 69 8.50 0.70 9.88
N LEU A 70 9.23 1.45 10.72
CA LEU A 70 10.40 2.20 10.26
C LEU A 70 11.55 1.31 9.79
N ARG A 71 11.74 0.13 10.39
CA ARG A 71 12.72 -0.85 9.91
C ARG A 71 12.25 -1.46 8.60
N GLU A 72 10.96 -1.78 8.47
CA GLU A 72 10.38 -2.26 7.21
C GLU A 72 10.46 -1.21 6.09
N ASN A 73 10.27 0.06 6.39
CA ASN A 73 10.45 1.15 5.43
C ASN A 73 11.91 1.21 4.91
N ARG A 74 12.91 1.01 5.79
CA ARG A 74 14.32 0.92 5.37
C ARG A 74 14.58 -0.30 4.49
N LYS A 75 13.92 -1.44 4.74
CA LYS A 75 14.00 -2.63 3.89
C LYS A 75 13.36 -2.37 2.53
N ALA A 76 12.18 -1.74 2.50
CA ALA A 76 11.51 -1.33 1.26
C ALA A 76 12.42 -0.40 0.43
N ALA A 77 13.08 0.58 1.06
CA ALA A 77 14.04 1.45 0.40
C ALA A 77 15.19 0.68 -0.27
N LYS A 78 15.69 -0.39 0.36
CA LYS A 78 16.70 -1.27 -0.23
C LYS A 78 16.14 -2.09 -1.39
N ALA A 79 14.92 -2.61 -1.25
CA ALA A 79 14.24 -3.37 -2.30
C ALA A 79 14.02 -2.51 -3.56
N PHE A 80 13.55 -1.26 -3.41
CA PHE A 80 13.38 -0.34 -4.53
C PHE A 80 14.69 -0.03 -5.27
N ARG A 81 15.83 0.05 -4.56
CA ARG A 81 17.14 0.22 -5.22
C ARG A 81 17.56 -0.98 -6.06
N GLY A 82 17.00 -2.15 -5.80
CA GLY A 82 17.20 -3.36 -6.60
C GLY A 82 16.35 -3.40 -7.88
N LEU A 83 15.34 -2.52 -8.01
CA LEU A 83 14.48 -2.46 -9.18
C LEU A 83 15.08 -1.58 -10.30
N PRO A 84 14.72 -1.83 -11.57
CA PRO A 84 15.03 -0.92 -12.67
C PRO A 84 14.50 0.49 -12.41
N TYR A 85 15.23 1.52 -12.87
CA TYR A 85 14.91 2.92 -12.58
C TYR A 85 13.51 3.36 -13.07
N ALA A 86 13.06 2.85 -14.23
CA ALA A 86 11.72 3.10 -14.74
C ALA A 86 10.63 2.45 -13.86
N GLU A 87 10.86 1.22 -13.43
CA GLU A 87 9.94 0.47 -12.56
C GLU A 87 9.82 1.12 -11.17
N GLN A 88 10.94 1.62 -10.63
CA GLN A 88 10.92 2.38 -9.38
C GLN A 88 9.93 3.54 -9.42
N LYS A 89 9.87 4.29 -10.52
CA LYS A 89 8.94 5.42 -10.67
C LYS A 89 7.49 4.94 -10.59
N ILE A 90 7.13 3.91 -11.35
CA ILE A 90 5.76 3.39 -11.44
C ILE A 90 5.30 2.88 -10.08
N GLN A 91 6.08 1.97 -9.48
CA GLN A 91 5.74 1.32 -8.21
C GLN A 91 5.63 2.33 -7.07
N CYS A 92 6.60 3.24 -6.94
CA CYS A 92 6.58 4.21 -5.86
C CYS A 92 5.53 5.31 -6.04
N GLN A 93 5.19 5.67 -7.27
CA GLN A 93 4.12 6.64 -7.53
C GLN A 93 2.75 6.03 -7.19
N ALA A 94 2.50 4.79 -7.60
CA ALA A 94 1.29 4.06 -7.21
C ALA A 94 1.20 3.88 -5.68
N ALA A 95 2.30 3.47 -5.04
CA ALA A 95 2.36 3.33 -3.59
C ALA A 95 2.19 4.67 -2.85
N TYR A 96 2.66 5.77 -3.43
CA TYR A 96 2.45 7.11 -2.87
C TYR A 96 0.97 7.48 -2.88
N GLN A 97 0.29 7.29 -4.01
CA GLN A 97 -1.14 7.57 -4.14
C GLN A 97 -1.95 6.73 -3.16
N ALA A 98 -1.73 5.41 -3.14
CA ALA A 98 -2.41 4.50 -2.21
C ALA A 98 -2.17 4.88 -0.73
N PHE A 99 -0.97 5.35 -0.39
CA PHE A 99 -0.66 5.82 0.95
C PHE A 99 -1.34 7.16 1.28
N ASP A 100 -1.46 8.06 0.32
CA ASP A 100 -2.17 9.33 0.48
C ASP A 100 -3.67 9.11 0.71
N ASP A 101 -4.26 8.15 -0.02
CA ASP A 101 -5.64 7.72 0.14
C ASP A 101 -5.88 7.09 1.52
N PHE A 102 -4.99 6.20 1.96
CA PHE A 102 -5.06 5.58 3.30
C PHE A 102 -4.93 6.61 4.43
N ASP A 103 -4.00 7.56 4.29
CA ASP A 103 -3.79 8.63 5.27
C ASP A 103 -4.84 9.75 5.14
N HIS A 104 -5.72 9.69 4.13
CA HIS A 104 -6.65 10.75 3.74
C HIS A 104 -5.99 12.15 3.61
N GLY A 105 -4.69 12.18 3.34
CA GLY A 105 -3.86 13.40 3.39
C GLY A 105 -3.76 14.09 4.77
N LYS A 106 -4.25 13.48 5.86
CA LYS A 106 -4.34 14.11 7.19
C LYS A 106 -2.98 14.40 7.81
N PHE A 107 -1.96 13.59 7.51
CA PHE A 107 -0.64 13.76 8.12
C PHE A 107 0.19 14.87 7.46
N ARG A 108 -0.14 15.30 6.23
CA ARG A 108 0.77 16.13 5.43
C ARG A 108 0.17 17.30 4.65
N ARG A 109 -1.13 17.60 4.75
CA ARG A 109 -1.65 18.89 4.27
C ARG A 109 -1.31 20.02 5.28
N ARG A 110 -0.03 20.32 5.45
CA ARG A 110 0.49 21.56 6.04
C ARG A 110 1.77 21.94 5.31
#